data_AF-A0A4Y3FZX5-F1
#
_entry.id   AF-A0A4Y3FZX5-F1
#
_cell.length_a   1.000
_cell.length_b   1.000
_cell.length_c   1.000
_cell.angle_alpha   90.00
_cell.angle_beta   90.00
_cell.angle_gamma   90.00
#
_symmetry.space_group_name_H-M   'P 1'
#
loop_
_entity.id
_entity.type
_entity.pdbx_description
1 polymer ?
#
loop_
_entity_poly.entity_id
_entity_poly.type
_entity_poly.pdbx_seq_one_letter_code
_entity_poly.pdbx_strand_id
1 'polypeptide(L)' 'MSVSKPRRRFDVHMPPNIAQDMQDLEYETGLSRGEIFRRAMALYKNAKQTQLARGNVIFRYLDGEIREVIGI' A
#
# COMPACT_ATOMS: atom_id res chain seq x y z
N MET A 1 -2.53 -32.37 -11.35
CA MET A 1 -2.29 -31.71 -10.05
C MET A 1 -1.46 -30.46 -10.31
N SER A 2 -2.06 -29.27 -10.24
CA SER A 2 -1.38 -28.02 -10.52
C SER A 2 -0.50 -27.64 -9.33
N VAL A 3 0.81 -27.82 -9.47
CA VAL A 3 1.80 -27.43 -8.46
C VAL A 3 1.74 -25.90 -8.33
N SER A 4 1.15 -25.41 -7.26
CA SER A 4 1.16 -23.99 -6.90
C SER A 4 2.62 -23.57 -6.75
N LYS A 5 3.09 -22.68 -7.62
CA LYS A 5 4.45 -22.09 -7.54
C LYS A 5 4.69 -21.63 -6.10
N PRO A 6 5.86 -21.94 -5.49
CA PRO A 6 6.14 -21.53 -4.12
C PRO A 6 5.98 -20.01 -4.03
N ARG A 7 5.06 -19.56 -3.18
CA ARG A 7 4.87 -18.13 -2.92
C ARG A 7 6.16 -17.60 -2.32
N ARG A 8 6.85 -16.72 -3.06
CA ARG A 8 8.02 -15.99 -2.54
C ARG A 8 7.59 -15.30 -1.24
N ARG A 9 8.32 -15.57 -0.16
CA ARG A 9 8.15 -14.90 1.12
C ARG A 9 9.05 -13.67 1.14
N PHE A 10 8.52 -12.59 1.67
CA PHE A 10 9.24 -11.34 1.85
C PHE A 10 9.06 -10.89 3.29
N ASP A 11 10.15 -10.57 3.94
CA ASP A 11 10.12 -9.95 5.26
C ASP A 11 9.94 -8.45 5.08
N VAL A 12 8.95 -7.89 5.77
CA VAL A 12 8.60 -6.47 5.69
C VAL A 12 8.85 -5.87 7.06
N HIS A 13 9.82 -4.96 7.13
CA HIS A 13 10.07 -4.17 8.33
C HIS A 13 9.12 -2.96 8.34
N MET A 14 8.31 -2.86 9.38
CA MET A 14 7.38 -1.74 9.58
C MET A 14 7.73 -0.99 10.87
N PRO A 15 7.50 0.33 10.92
CA PRO A 15 7.56 1.09 12.16
C PRO A 15 6.60 0.51 13.23
N PRO A 16 6.92 0.62 14.53
CA PRO A 16 6.13 -0.01 15.60
C PRO A 16 4.65 0.41 15.64
N ASN A 17 4.35 1.68 15.33
CA ASN A 17 2.97 2.18 15.25
C ASN A 17 2.16 1.48 14.16
N ILE A 18 2.74 1.32 12.96
CA ILE A 18 2.07 0.64 11.84
C ILE A 18 1.93 -0.85 12.11
N ALA A 19 2.88 -1.45 12.81
CA ALA A 19 2.79 -2.85 13.23
C ALA A 19 1.63 -3.08 14.21
N GLN A 20 1.39 -2.13 15.12
CA GLN A 20 0.23 -2.16 16.03
C GLN A 20 -1.08 -1.99 15.27
N ASP A 21 -1.18 -1.01 14.36
CA ASP A 21 -2.38 -0.79 13.54
C ASP A 21 -2.72 -2.07 12.73
N MET A 22 -1.71 -2.76 12.20
CA MET A 22 -1.90 -4.04 11.50
C MET A 22 -2.39 -5.17 12.41
N GLN A 23 -2.01 -5.16 13.69
CA GLN A 23 -2.46 -6.13 14.68
C GLN A 23 -3.92 -5.87 15.07
N ASP A 24 -4.29 -4.61 15.21
CA ASP A 24 -5.66 -4.19 15.52
C ASP A 24 -6.60 -4.53 14.35
N LEU A 25 -6.19 -4.26 13.12
CA LEU A 25 -6.92 -4.66 11.91
C LEU A 25 -7.07 -6.19 11.77
N GLU A 26 -6.07 -6.97 12.19
CA GLU A 26 -6.16 -8.43 12.22
C GLU A 26 -7.24 -8.89 13.21
N TYR A 27 -7.34 -8.24 14.38
CA TYR A 27 -8.39 -8.52 15.36
C TYR A 27 -9.78 -8.11 14.85
N GLU A 28 -9.93 -6.92 14.28
CA GLU A 28 -11.22 -6.40 13.81
C GLU A 28 -11.78 -7.15 12.60
N THR A 29 -10.91 -7.53 11.66
CA THR A 29 -11.35 -8.13 10.39
C THR A 29 -11.31 -9.66 10.40
N GLY A 30 -10.61 -10.27 11.37
CA GLY A 30 -10.33 -11.70 11.41
C GLY A 30 -9.41 -12.17 10.27
N LEU A 31 -8.80 -11.26 9.52
CA LEU A 31 -7.90 -11.58 8.41
C LEU A 31 -6.46 -11.61 8.90
N SER A 32 -5.67 -12.56 8.39
CA SER A 32 -4.23 -12.56 8.65
C SER A 32 -3.57 -11.25 8.18
N ARG A 33 -2.55 -10.79 8.91
CA ARG A 33 -1.71 -9.64 8.51
C ARG A 33 -1.23 -9.69 7.05
N GLY A 34 -0.88 -10.87 6.55
CA GLY A 34 -0.47 -11.05 5.15
C GLY A 34 -1.59 -10.87 4.11
N GLU A 35 -2.84 -11.13 4.50
CA GLU A 35 -4.02 -10.86 3.67
C GLU A 35 -4.33 -9.36 3.64
N ILE A 36 -4.30 -8.72 4.81
CA ILE A 36 -4.50 -7.28 4.98
C ILE A 36 -3.48 -6.52 4.13
N PHE A 37 -2.20 -6.89 4.25
CA PHE A 37 -1.12 -6.27 3.48
C PHE A 37 -1.32 -6.46 1.97
N ARG A 38 -1.75 -7.63 1.52
CA ARG A 38 -2.02 -7.89 0.10
C ARG A 38 -3.14 -7.00 -0.44
N ARG A 39 -4.23 -6.83 0.33
CA ARG A 39 -5.35 -5.95 -0.04
C ARG A 39 -4.90 -4.50 -0.07
N ALA A 40 -4.14 -4.05 0.93
CA ALA A 40 -3.57 -2.71 0.96
C ALA A 40 -2.68 -2.44 -0.27
N MET A 41 -1.83 -3.40 -0.66
CA MET A 41 -1.01 -3.29 -1.87
C MET A 41 -1.82 -3.29 -3.16
N ALA A 42 -2.90 -4.06 -3.24
CA ALA A 42 -3.81 -4.01 -4.38
C ALA A 42 -4.49 -2.64 -4.49
N LEU A 43 -4.97 -2.09 -3.38
CA LEU A 43 -5.54 -0.74 -3.31
C LEU A 43 -4.51 0.33 -3.71
N TYR A 44 -3.29 0.25 -3.18
CA TYR A 44 -2.21 1.16 -3.54
C TYR A 44 -1.88 1.08 -5.04
N LYS A 45 -1.76 -0.12 -5.60
CA LYS A 45 -1.52 -0.31 -7.03
C LYS A 45 -2.63 0.31 -7.86
N ASN A 46 -3.89 0.08 -7.49
CA ASN A 46 -5.04 0.65 -8.18
C ASN A 46 -5.03 2.19 -8.09
N ALA A 47 -4.84 2.75 -6.89
CA ALA A 47 -4.74 4.19 -6.69
C ALA A 47 -3.59 4.79 -7.49
N LYS A 48 -2.42 4.14 -7.54
CA LYS A 48 -1.28 4.57 -8.35
C LYS A 48 -1.53 4.44 -9.85
N GLN A 49 -2.17 3.38 -10.31
CA GLN A 49 -2.57 3.24 -11.71
C GLN A 49 -3.59 4.30 -12.10
N THR A 50 -4.56 4.61 -11.24
CA THR A 50 -5.50 5.71 -11.45
C THR A 50 -4.81 7.07 -11.40
N GLN A 51 -3.86 7.30 -10.49
CA GLN A 51 -3.08 8.55 -10.43
C GLN A 51 -2.20 8.74 -11.66
N LEU A 52 -1.56 7.68 -12.14
CA LEU A 52 -0.76 7.68 -13.37
C LEU A 52 -1.64 7.84 -14.61
N ALA A 53 -2.82 7.21 -14.63
CA ALA A 53 -3.79 7.33 -15.71
C ALA A 53 -4.51 8.70 -15.73
N ARG A 54 -4.60 9.38 -14.58
CA ARG A 54 -5.20 10.72 -14.43
C ARG A 54 -4.16 11.85 -14.40
N GLY A 55 -2.86 11.56 -14.54
CA GLY A 55 -1.85 12.59 -14.72
C GLY A 55 -1.68 13.60 -13.59
N ASN A 56 -1.76 13.20 -12.31
CA ASN A 56 -1.42 14.11 -11.21
C ASN A 56 0.03 13.89 -10.74
N VAL A 57 0.93 14.72 -11.26
CA VAL A 57 2.33 14.82 -10.84
C VAL A 57 2.39 15.69 -9.58
N ILE A 58 2.74 15.10 -8.44
CA ILE A 58 3.02 15.85 -7.21
C ILE A 58 4.51 16.23 -7.23
N PHE A 59 4.81 17.51 -7.43
CA PHE A 59 6.15 18.03 -7.20
C PHE A 59 6.32 18.30 -5.70
N ARG A 60 7.35 17.70 -5.09
CA ARG A 60 7.82 18.05 -3.75
C ARG A 60 9.05 18.92 -3.91
N TYR A 61 8.94 20.20 -3.59
CA TYR A 61 10.08 21.12 -3.54
C TYR A 61 10.86 20.92 -2.23
N LEU A 62 12.14 21.31 -2.23
CA LEU A 62 13.10 21.07 -1.13
C LEU A 62 12.74 21.81 0.17
N ASP A 63 11.75 22.70 0.14
CA ASP A 63 11.24 23.50 1.27
C ASP A 63 10.08 22.82 2.02
N GLY A 64 9.60 21.67 1.55
CA GLY A 64 8.55 20.90 2.23
C GLY A 64 7.12 21.34 1.94
N GLU A 65 6.90 22.34 1.08
CA GLU A 65 5.54 22.63 0.60
C GLU A 65 5.08 21.58 -0.42
N ILE A 66 3.91 20.98 -0.17
CA ILE A 66 3.22 20.11 -1.12
C ILE A 66 2.24 20.99 -1.88
N ARG A 67 2.51 21.23 -3.17
CA ARG A 67 1.55 21.87 -4.08
C ARG A 67 1.01 20.82 -5.03
N GLU A 68 -0.28 20.53 -4.89
CA GLU A 68 -1.01 19.68 -5.83
C GLU A 68 -1.42 20.53 -7.04
N VAL A 69 -0.89 20.19 -8.22
CA VAL A 69 -1.40 20.71 -9.49
C VAL A 69 -2.36 19.67 -10.04
N ILE A 70 -3.65 19.97 -9.97
CA ILE A 70 -4.69 19.17 -10.61
C ILE A 70 -4.69 19.53 -12.10
N GLY A 71 -4.22 18.62 -12.94
CA GLY A 71 -4.49 18.68 -14.38
C GLY A 71 -5.95 18.32 -14.60
N ILE A 72 -6.70 19.20 -15.28
CA ILE A 72 -8.12 19.01 -15.63
C ILE A 72 -8.24 17.92 -16.70
#